data_AF-A0A355W6G6-F1
#
_entry.id   AF-A0A355W6G6-F1
#
_cell.length_a   1.000
_cell.length_b   1.000
_cell.length_c   1.000
_cell.angle_alpha   90.00
_cell.angle_beta   90.00
_cell.angle_gamma   90.00
#
_symmetry.space_group_name_H-M   'P 1'
#
loop_
_entity.id
_entity.type
_entity.pdbx_description
1 polymer ?
#
loop_
_entity_poly.entity_id
_entity_poly.type
_entity_poly.pdbx_seq_one_letter_code
_entity_poly.pdbx_strand_id
1 'polypeptide(L)' 'MEPENRTDTITVNVNVDITTLSLETIVENVKRIAGRNEKGVYKVDTADKVSEMISRFLLGNDFEGYVKNIDNY' A
#
# COMPACT_ATOMS: atom_id res chain seq x y z
N MET A 1 3.51 -7.11 31.71
CA MET A 1 3.67 -6.37 30.45
C MET A 1 3.43 -7.39 29.35
N GLU A 2 2.33 -7.26 28.60
CA GLU A 2 2.11 -8.11 27.42
C GLU A 2 3.18 -7.77 26.36
N PRO A 3 3.71 -8.75 25.63
CA PRO A 3 4.63 -8.44 24.54
C PRO A 3 3.87 -7.64 23.48
N GLU A 4 4.39 -6.47 23.10
CA GLU A 4 3.93 -5.77 21.90
C GLU A 4 4.05 -6.74 20.72
N ASN A 5 2.92 -7.08 20.09
CA ASN A 5 2.90 -7.84 18.85
C ASN A 5 3.49 -6.97 17.73
N ARG A 6 4.82 -6.89 17.69
CA ARG A 6 5.56 -6.20 16.64
C ARG A 6 5.54 -7.11 15.43
N THR A 7 4.66 -6.82 14.48
CA THR A 7 4.73 -7.41 13.15
C THR A 7 6.07 -7.01 12.55
N ASP A 8 7.03 -7.93 12.53
CA ASP A 8 8.35 -7.71 11.97
C ASP A 8 8.20 -7.61 10.45
N THR A 9 8.34 -6.40 9.91
CA THR A 9 8.10 -6.12 8.49
C THR A 9 9.33 -5.44 7.91
N ILE A 10 9.66 -5.81 6.67
CA ILE A 10 10.73 -5.19 5.89
C ILE A 10 10.13 -4.53 4.65
N THR A 11 10.72 -3.42 4.21
CA THR A 11 10.39 -2.81 2.92
C THR A 11 11.19 -3.48 1.82
N VAL A 12 10.50 -3.96 0.79
CA VAL A 12 11.12 -4.55 -0.41
C VAL A 12 10.80 -3.69 -1.62
N ASN A 13 11.78 -3.50 -2.51
CA ASN A 13 11.61 -2.78 -3.77
C ASN A 13 11.42 -3.81 -4.90
N VAL A 14 10.19 -3.90 -5.40
CA VAL A 14 9.80 -4.83 -6.48
C VAL A 14 8.87 -4.12 -7.46
N ASN A 15 8.85 -4.59 -8.71
CA ASN A 15 7.86 -4.15 -9.68
C ASN A 15 6.59 -5.01 -9.53
N VAL A 16 5.44 -4.37 -9.54
CA VAL A 16 4.13 -5.01 -9.38
C VAL A 16 3.18 -4.44 -10.43
N ASP A 17 2.35 -5.31 -11.00
CA ASP A 17 1.30 -4.90 -11.92
C ASP A 17 0.00 -4.72 -11.14
N ILE A 18 -0.62 -3.55 -11.30
CA ILE A 18 -1.95 -3.23 -10.77
C ILE A 18 -2.82 -2.71 -11.91
N THR A 19 -4.14 -2.76 -11.72
CA THR A 19 -5.04 -2.16 -12.70
C THR A 19 -4.89 -0.64 -12.73
N THR A 20 -5.09 -0.02 -13.90
CA THR A 20 -5.13 1.44 -14.03
C THR A 20 -6.18 2.05 -13.12
N LEU A 21 -7.35 1.40 -13.00
CA LEU A 21 -8.44 1.78 -12.11
C LEU A 21 -7.99 1.83 -10.63
N SER A 22 -7.16 0.87 -10.20
CA SER A 22 -6.60 0.88 -8.84
C SER A 22 -5.76 2.12 -8.58
N LEU A 23 -4.86 2.46 -9.51
CA LEU A 23 -4.01 3.66 -9.40
C LEU A 23 -4.85 4.95 -9.39
N GLU A 24 -5.80 5.08 -10.32
CA GLU A 24 -6.73 6.22 -10.40
C GLU A 24 -7.49 6.41 -9.08
N THR A 25 -8.05 5.32 -8.55
CA THR A 25 -8.80 5.33 -7.30
C THR A 25 -7.95 5.75 -6.12
N ILE A 26 -6.70 5.29 -6.03
CA ILE A 26 -5.75 5.71 -5.00
C ILE A 26 -5.51 7.22 -5.10
N VAL A 27 -5.18 7.72 -6.28
CA VAL A 27 -4.90 9.15 -6.50
C VAL A 27 -6.11 10.03 -6.16
N GLU A 28 -7.32 9.61 -6.56
CA GLU A 28 -8.56 10.31 -6.21
C GLU A 28 -8.76 10.39 -4.70
N ASN A 29 -8.62 9.27 -3.99
CA ASN A 29 -8.81 9.23 -2.55
C ASN A 29 -7.76 10.07 -1.83
N VAL A 30 -6.50 10.07 -2.27
CA VAL A 30 -5.48 10.95 -1.67
C VAL A 30 -5.82 12.41 -1.89
N LYS A 31 -6.24 12.81 -3.09
CA LYS A 31 -6.65 14.19 -3.39
C LYS A 31 -7.83 14.65 -2.52
N ARG A 32 -8.78 13.74 -2.23
CA ARG A 32 -9.92 14.00 -1.32
C ARG A 32 -9.44 14.23 0.12
N ILE A 33 -8.51 13.41 0.62
CA ILE A 33 -8.02 13.46 2.01
C ILE A 33 -7.09 14.65 2.24
N ALA A 34 -6.18 14.94 1.31
CA ALA A 34 -5.17 15.98 1.48
C ALA A 34 -5.75 17.41 1.56
N GLY A 35 -7.02 17.60 1.15
CA GLY A 35 -7.63 18.91 0.99
C GLY A 35 -6.96 19.72 -0.13
N ARG A 36 -7.62 20.80 -0.59
CA ARG A 36 -6.98 21.78 -1.47
C ARG A 36 -5.99 22.58 -0.63
N ASN A 37 -4.70 22.46 -0.90
CA ASN A 37 -3.74 23.41 -0.36
C ASN A 37 -3.91 24.77 -1.05
N GLU A 38 -3.64 25.86 -0.33
CA GLU A 38 -3.90 27.26 -0.73
C GLU A 38 -3.15 27.72 -2.00
N LYS A 39 -2.25 26.87 -2.55
CA LYS A 39 -1.41 27.17 -3.72
C LYS A 39 -1.68 26.26 -4.93
N GLY A 40 -2.65 25.35 -4.86
CA GLY A 40 -3.07 24.52 -6.00
C GLY A 40 -2.06 23.47 -6.50
N VAL A 41 -0.95 23.25 -5.79
CA VAL A 41 0.09 22.27 -6.14
C VAL A 41 -0.02 21.05 -5.23
N TYR A 42 -0.65 19.98 -5.72
CA TYR A 42 -0.68 18.70 -5.01
C TYR A 42 0.71 18.04 -5.08
N LYS A 43 1.51 18.17 -4.02
CA LYS A 43 2.70 17.31 -3.84
C LYS A 43 2.27 16.05 -3.11
N VAL A 44 1.55 15.19 -3.82
CA VAL A 44 1.23 13.84 -3.35
C VAL A 44 2.33 12.92 -3.84
N ASP A 45 3.06 12.30 -2.92
CA ASP A 45 3.92 11.18 -3.28
C ASP A 45 3.02 9.96 -3.58
N THR A 46 2.76 9.78 -4.87
CA THR A 46 1.85 8.72 -5.33
C THR A 46 2.52 7.36 -5.18
N ALA A 47 3.84 7.29 -5.32
CA ALA A 47 4.59 6.04 -5.16
C ALA A 47 4.51 5.55 -3.71
N ASP A 48 4.72 6.44 -2.74
CA ASP A 48 4.60 6.11 -1.32
C ASP A 48 3.20 5.62 -0.97
N LYS A 49 2.15 6.27 -1.51
CA LYS A 49 0.78 5.83 -1.22
C LYS A 49 0.46 4.48 -1.85
N VAL A 50 0.92 4.23 -3.08
CA VAL A 50 0.74 2.92 -3.73
C VAL A 50 1.42 1.84 -2.90
N SER A 51 2.67 2.07 -2.48
CA SER A 51 3.41 1.17 -1.59
C SER A 51 2.62 0.88 -0.30
N GLU A 52 2.14 1.94 0.37
CA GLU A 52 1.33 1.80 1.59
C GLU A 52 0.05 0.98 1.38
N MET A 53 -0.68 1.24 0.29
CA MET A 53 -1.93 0.53 -0.01
C MET A 53 -1.70 -0.94 -0.30
N ILE A 54 -0.63 -1.29 -1.02
CA ILE A 54 -0.24 -2.67 -1.29
C ILE A 54 0.19 -3.36 0.01
N SER A 55 1.06 -2.73 0.82
CA SER A 55 1.49 -3.32 2.09
C SER A 55 0.32 -3.61 3.02
N ARG A 56 -0.65 -2.69 3.13
CA ARG A 56 -1.88 -2.90 3.91
C ARG A 56 -2.70 -4.06 3.37
N PHE A 57 -2.83 -4.18 2.04
CA PHE A 57 -3.54 -5.29 1.42
C PHE A 57 -2.87 -6.63 1.72
N LEU A 58 -1.55 -6.74 1.59
CA LEU A 58 -0.80 -7.97 1.85
C LEU A 58 -0.92 -8.42 3.32
N LEU A 59 -0.80 -7.49 4.27
CA LEU A 59 -0.95 -7.77 5.69
C LEU A 59 -2.39 -8.16 6.07
N GLY A 60 -3.39 -7.58 5.39
CA GLY A 60 -4.81 -7.85 5.65
C GLY A 60 -5.35 -9.13 5.00
N ASN A 61 -4.67 -9.69 3.99
CA ASN A 61 -5.15 -10.82 3.18
C ASN A 61 -4.30 -12.10 3.32
N ASP A 62 -3.55 -12.23 4.43
CA ASP A 62 -2.70 -13.41 4.70
C ASP A 62 -1.73 -13.76 3.55
N PHE A 63 -0.95 -12.77 3.11
CA PHE A 63 0.08 -13.01 2.10
C PHE A 63 1.14 -14.02 2.55
N GLU A 64 1.39 -14.13 3.85
CA GLU A 64 2.29 -15.15 4.41
C GLU A 64 1.76 -16.57 4.12
N GLY A 65 0.45 -16.80 4.33
CA GLY A 65 -0.22 -18.04 3.95
C GLY A 65 -0.14 -18.31 2.44
N TYR A 66 -0.36 -17.29 1.60
CA TYR A 66 -0.20 -17.40 0.15
C TYR A 66 1.20 -17.86 -0.25
N VAL A 67 2.25 -17.27 0.33
CA VAL A 67 3.66 -17.61 0.04
C VAL A 67 4.05 -19.00 0.58
N LYS A 68 3.46 -19.45 1.70
CA LYS A 68 3.71 -20.78 2.26
C LYS A 68 3.14 -21.92 1.43
N ASN A 69 2.17 -21.65 0.56
CA ASN A 69 1.59 -22.66 -0.31
C ASN A 69 2.46 -22.89 -1.55
N ILE A 70 3.03 -24.09 -1.68
CA ILE A 70 3.89 -24.46 -2.80
C ILE A 70 3.15 -24.51 -4.14
N ASP A 71 1.83 -24.70 -4.14
CA ASP A 71 1.01 -24.77 -5.36
C ASP A 71 0.86 -23.40 -6.08
N ASN A 72 1.31 -22.31 -5.44
CA ASN A 72 1.26 -20.95 -6.00
C ASN A 72 2.49 -20.59 -6.87
N TYR A 73 3.41 -21.53 -7.07
CA TYR A 73 4.67 -21.36 -7.82
C TYR A 73 4.70 -22.28 -9.05
#